data_AF-A0A967C599-F1
#
_entry.id   AF-A0A967C599-F1
#
_cell.length_a   1.000
_cell.length_b   1.000
_cell.length_c   1.000
_cell.angle_alpha   90.00
_cell.angle_beta   90.00
_cell.angle_gamma   90.00
#
_symmetry.space_group_name_H-M   'P 1'
#
loop_
_entity.id
_entity.type
_entity.pdbx_description
1 polymer ?
#
loop_
_entity_poly.entity_id
_entity_poly.type
_entity_poly.pdbx_seq_one_letter_code
_entity_poly.pdbx_strand_id
1 'polypeptide(L)'
;MRVARAASQLAVAHLLAVASLLLVPPMARAQLGSCVARYGQTGCAARVYGQLLCSGFDQPMAVAVMQAELTQQFAQAAIDFSGISAETIETTALRDAVPLFCPQNSARIQELFQASGTAARQR
;
A
#
# COMPACT_ATOMS: atom_id res chain seq x y z
N MET A 1 58.33 4.02 5.61
CA MET A 1 57.48 3.50 4.52
C MET A 1 56.08 3.25 5.08
N ARG A 2 55.05 3.70 4.37
CA ARG A 2 53.66 3.87 4.85
C ARG A 2 52.86 2.57 4.66
N VAL A 3 52.21 2.07 5.71
CA VAL A 3 51.13 1.08 5.59
C VAL A 3 49.96 1.56 6.44
N ALA A 4 49.13 2.41 5.86
CA ALA A 4 47.85 2.84 6.42
C ALA A 4 46.92 3.08 5.23
N ARG A 5 46.17 2.05 4.82
CA ARG A 5 45.04 2.13 3.87
C ARG A 5 44.46 0.74 3.65
N ALA A 6 43.68 0.23 4.60
CA ALA A 6 42.88 -0.98 4.38
C ALA A 6 41.54 -1.01 5.13
N ALA A 7 41.18 0.03 5.89
CA ALA A 7 39.97 0.00 6.72
C ALA A 7 38.80 0.88 6.22
N SER A 8 39.00 1.71 5.19
CA SER A 8 38.03 2.78 4.88
C SER A 8 37.05 2.49 3.73
N GLN A 9 37.06 1.29 3.13
CA GLN A 9 36.23 1.03 1.93
C GLN A 9 34.90 0.30 2.21
N LEU A 10 34.71 -0.33 3.37
CA LEU A 10 33.47 -1.07 3.65
C LEU A 10 32.30 -0.21 4.15
N ALA A 11 32.53 1.03 4.60
CA ALA A 11 31.47 1.83 5.24
C ALA A 11 30.51 2.51 4.24
N VAL A 12 30.92 2.71 2.98
CA VAL A 12 30.12 3.50 2.02
C VAL A 12 29.04 2.65 1.32
N ALA A 13 29.26 1.34 1.19
CA ALA A 13 28.32 0.45 0.50
C ALA A 13 27.04 0.15 1.28
N HIS A 14 27.01 0.36 2.60
CA HIS A 14 25.82 0.10 3.42
C HIS A 14 24.87 1.30 3.57
N LEU A 15 25.31 2.51 3.25
CA LEU A 15 24.45 3.70 3.30
C LEU A 15 23.54 3.84 2.06
N LEU A 16 23.87 3.20 0.94
CA LEU A 16 23.06 3.27 -0.29
C LEU A 16 21.94 2.21 -0.36
N ALA A 17 21.99 1.16 0.46
CA ALA A 17 20.97 0.09 0.45
C ALA A 17 19.75 0.42 1.33
N VAL A 18 19.91 1.25 2.37
CA VAL A 18 18.83 1.58 3.32
C VAL A 18 17.86 2.63 2.76
N ALA A 19 18.28 3.43 1.79
CA ALA A 19 17.44 4.48 1.21
C ALA A 19 16.39 3.97 0.21
N SER A 20 16.48 2.72 -0.26
CA SER A 20 15.57 2.16 -1.27
C SER A 20 14.29 1.54 -0.70
N LEU A 21 14.15 1.47 0.63
CA LEU A 21 12.98 0.87 1.28
C LEU A 21 11.84 1.84 1.58
N LEU A 22 12.00 3.14 1.32
CA LEU A 22 11.08 4.15 1.88
C LEU A 22 10.00 4.69 0.95
N LEU A 23 9.93 4.28 -0.31
CA LEU A 23 8.84 4.70 -1.17
C LEU A 23 8.28 3.50 -1.90
N VAL A 24 7.24 2.87 -1.34
CA VAL A 24 6.10 2.55 -2.19
C VAL A 24 5.52 3.92 -2.54
N PRO A 25 5.86 4.52 -3.69
CA PRO A 25 5.46 5.89 -3.95
C PRO A 25 3.93 5.89 -3.95
N PRO A 26 3.24 6.71 -3.12
CA PRO A 26 1.80 6.87 -3.24
C PRO A 26 1.49 7.04 -4.71
N MET A 27 0.50 6.32 -5.25
CA MET A 27 0.18 6.35 -6.67
C MET A 27 0.32 7.79 -7.15
N ALA A 28 1.30 8.03 -8.02
CA ALA A 28 1.65 9.40 -8.37
C ALA A 28 0.36 10.06 -8.86
N ARG A 29 0.10 11.32 -8.52
CA ARG A 29 -1.15 12.00 -8.88
C ARG A 29 -1.57 11.82 -10.35
N ALA A 30 -0.60 11.71 -11.26
CA ALA A 30 -0.81 11.39 -12.67
C ALA A 30 -1.35 9.96 -12.93
N GLN A 31 -0.95 8.97 -12.13
CA GLN A 31 -1.47 7.60 -12.19
C GLN A 31 -2.93 7.53 -11.72
N LEU A 32 -3.33 8.32 -10.71
CA LEU A 32 -4.73 8.40 -10.24
C LEU A 32 -5.67 8.90 -11.36
N GLY A 33 -5.25 9.92 -12.12
CA GLY A 33 -6.06 10.49 -13.21
C GLY A 33 -6.33 9.54 -14.39
N SER A 34 -5.62 8.42 -14.50
CA SER A 34 -5.88 7.39 -15.54
C SER A 34 -6.26 6.02 -14.96
N CYS A 35 -6.41 5.93 -13.65
CA CYS A 35 -6.59 4.67 -12.93
C CYS A 35 -7.93 4.01 -13.27
N VAL A 36 -9.04 4.77 -13.25
CA VAL A 36 -10.37 4.27 -13.62
C VAL A 36 -10.41 3.78 -15.08
N ALA A 37 -9.77 4.51 -16.00
CA ALA A 37 -9.71 4.12 -17.41
C ALA A 37 -8.97 2.79 -17.63
N ARG A 38 -8.00 2.45 -16.76
CA ARG A 38 -7.20 1.23 -16.87
C ARG A 38 -7.78 0.04 -16.12
N TYR A 39 -8.45 0.28 -14.98
CA TYR A 39 -8.80 -0.77 -14.03
C TYR A 39 -10.30 -0.79 -13.67
N GLY A 40 -11.10 0.11 -14.24
CA GLY A 40 -12.48 0.33 -13.84
C GLY A 40 -12.60 0.96 -12.45
N GLN A 41 -13.83 1.27 -12.04
CA GLN A 41 -14.10 1.92 -10.75
C GLN A 41 -13.65 1.06 -9.56
N THR A 42 -14.11 -0.19 -9.51
CA THR A 42 -13.77 -1.13 -8.44
C THR A 42 -12.28 -1.44 -8.38
N GLY A 43 -11.65 -1.72 -9.52
CA GLY A 43 -10.23 -2.04 -9.57
C GLY A 43 -9.34 -0.85 -9.23
N CYS A 44 -9.76 0.36 -9.59
CA CYS A 44 -9.06 1.58 -9.20
C CYS A 44 -9.17 1.85 -7.70
N ALA A 45 -10.39 1.78 -7.15
CA ALA A 45 -10.62 1.92 -5.72
C ALA A 45 -9.82 0.88 -4.90
N ALA A 46 -9.80 -0.36 -5.37
CA ALA A 46 -9.05 -1.45 -4.75
C ALA A 46 -7.53 -1.20 -4.76
N ARG A 47 -6.98 -0.61 -5.82
CA ARG A 47 -5.56 -0.26 -5.88
C ARG A 47 -5.21 0.87 -4.92
N VAL A 48 -6.01 1.93 -4.89
CA VAL A 48 -5.84 3.03 -3.92
C VAL A 48 -5.89 2.51 -2.49
N TYR A 49 -6.91 1.71 -2.17
CA TYR A 49 -7.07 1.12 -0.85
C TYR A 49 -5.94 0.15 -0.48
N GLY A 50 -5.58 -0.76 -1.38
CA GLY A 50 -4.51 -1.74 -1.17
C GLY A 50 -3.15 -1.09 -0.97
N GLN A 51 -2.89 0.02 -1.67
CA GLN A 51 -1.66 0.78 -1.48
C GLN A 51 -1.61 1.43 -0.09
N LEU A 52 -2.71 2.06 0.35
CA LEU A 52 -2.77 2.64 1.69
C LEU A 52 -2.65 1.60 2.79
N LEU A 53 -3.26 0.42 2.60
CA LEU A 53 -3.13 -0.71 3.51
C LEU A 53 -1.67 -1.16 3.65
N CYS A 54 -0.96 -1.33 2.53
CA CYS A 54 0.45 -1.69 2.54
C CYS A 54 1.30 -0.63 3.26
N SER A 55 1.09 0.66 2.98
CA SER A 55 1.81 1.75 3.64
C SER A 55 1.53 1.80 5.15
N GLY A 56 0.27 1.64 5.55
CA GLY A 56 -0.15 1.66 6.95
C GLY A 56 0.32 0.45 7.75
N PHE A 57 0.63 -0.67 7.09
CA PHE A 57 1.14 -1.87 7.73
C PHE A 57 2.61 -1.73 8.13
N ASP A 58 3.44 -1.12 7.29
CA ASP A 58 4.85 -0.86 7.58
C ASP A 58 5.04 0.37 8.48
N GLN A 59 4.13 1.36 8.37
CA GLN A 59 4.12 2.56 9.20
C GLN A 59 2.71 2.78 9.77
N PRO A 60 2.45 2.40 11.03
CA PRO A 60 1.11 2.49 11.60
C PRO A 60 0.63 3.95 11.57
N MET A 61 -0.44 4.17 10.81
CA MET A 61 -1.11 5.46 10.69
C MET A 61 -2.34 5.49 11.60
N ALA A 62 -2.65 6.66 12.17
CA ALA A 62 -3.91 6.86 12.85
C ALA A 62 -5.07 6.67 11.87
N VAL A 63 -6.15 6.01 12.31
CA VAL A 63 -7.32 5.69 11.47
C VAL A 63 -7.89 6.94 10.80
N ALA A 64 -7.98 8.06 11.52
CA ALA A 64 -8.47 9.33 10.97
C ALA A 64 -7.60 9.86 9.82
N VAL A 65 -6.27 9.67 9.90
CA VAL A 65 -5.33 10.08 8.84
C VAL A 65 -5.49 9.18 7.63
N MET A 66 -5.58 7.86 7.85
CA MET A 66 -5.81 6.89 6.78
C MET A 66 -7.13 7.18 6.05
N GLN A 67 -8.19 7.51 6.78
CA GLN A 67 -9.49 7.81 6.21
C GLN A 67 -9.48 9.11 5.40
N ALA A 68 -8.84 10.17 5.91
CA ALA A 68 -8.68 11.42 5.16
C ALA A 68 -7.90 11.20 3.85
N GLU A 69 -6.84 10.41 3.89
CA GLU A 69 -6.02 10.10 2.71
C GLU A 69 -6.81 9.27 1.68
N LEU A 70 -7.60 8.27 2.12
CA LEU A 70 -8.49 7.52 1.23
C LEU A 70 -9.52 8.42 0.55
N THR A 71 -10.19 9.29 1.32
CA THR A 71 -11.16 10.24 0.76
C THR A 71 -10.51 11.14 -0.30
N GLN A 72 -9.32 11.66 -0.01
CA GLN A 72 -8.57 12.50 -0.93
C GLN A 72 -8.21 11.75 -2.21
N GLN A 73 -7.67 10.53 -2.11
CA GLN A 73 -7.22 9.77 -3.27
C GLN A 73 -8.38 9.26 -4.14
N PHE A 74 -9.50 8.84 -3.52
CA PHE A 74 -10.71 8.48 -4.26
C PHE A 74 -11.30 9.66 -5.02
N ALA A 75 -11.33 10.85 -4.41
CA ALA A 75 -11.78 12.07 -5.08
C ALA A 75 -10.87 12.42 -6.28
N GLN A 76 -9.55 12.30 -6.11
CA GLN A 76 -8.58 12.56 -7.19
C GLN A 76 -8.66 11.55 -8.34
N ALA A 77 -8.97 10.28 -8.03
CA ALA A 77 -9.20 9.25 -9.02
C ALA A 77 -10.59 9.33 -9.69
N ALA A 78 -11.45 10.27 -9.25
CA ALA A 78 -12.82 10.42 -9.71
C ALA A 78 -13.61 9.09 -9.63
N ILE A 79 -13.46 8.37 -8.50
CA ILE A 79 -14.16 7.10 -8.28
C ILE A 79 -15.66 7.36 -8.17
N ASP A 80 -16.45 6.67 -9.00
CA ASP A 80 -17.89 6.56 -8.81
C ASP A 80 -18.19 5.27 -8.04
N PHE A 81 -18.79 5.40 -6.85
CA PHE A 81 -19.13 4.30 -5.96
C PHE A 81 -20.52 3.69 -6.24
N SER A 82 -21.23 4.16 -7.26
CA SER A 82 -22.55 3.65 -7.62
C SER A 82 -22.51 2.13 -7.87
N GLY A 83 -23.14 1.36 -6.98
CA GLY A 83 -23.14 -0.11 -7.05
C GLY A 83 -21.87 -0.81 -6.56
N ILE A 84 -20.93 -0.09 -5.93
CA ILE A 84 -19.68 -0.64 -5.40
C ILE A 84 -19.74 -0.64 -3.87
N SER A 85 -19.72 -1.83 -3.26
CA SER A 85 -19.64 -1.95 -1.81
C SER A 85 -18.20 -1.82 -1.31
N ALA A 86 -18.04 -1.38 -0.06
CA ALA A 86 -16.75 -1.36 0.63
C ALA A 86 -16.12 -2.76 0.66
N GLU A 87 -16.91 -3.79 0.97
CA GLU A 87 -16.47 -5.19 0.97
C GLU A 87 -15.94 -5.65 -0.40
N THR A 88 -16.54 -5.19 -1.50
CA THR A 88 -16.05 -5.48 -2.85
C THR A 88 -14.67 -4.85 -3.09
N ILE A 89 -14.47 -3.60 -2.65
CA ILE A 89 -13.20 -2.88 -2.76
C ILE A 89 -12.13 -3.60 -1.92
N GLU A 90 -12.44 -3.92 -0.67
CA GLU A 90 -11.53 -4.60 0.25
C GLU A 90 -11.11 -5.97 -0.28
N THR A 91 -12.08 -6.80 -0.69
CA THR A 91 -11.82 -8.14 -1.22
C THR A 91 -10.97 -8.06 -2.50
N THR A 92 -11.30 -7.13 -3.40
CA THR A 92 -10.53 -6.90 -4.62
C THR A 92 -9.11 -6.41 -4.31
N ALA A 93 -8.95 -5.54 -3.32
CA ALA A 93 -7.64 -5.04 -2.91
C ALA A 93 -6.76 -6.15 -2.33
N LEU A 94 -7.30 -6.95 -1.41
CA LEU A 94 -6.60 -8.07 -0.80
C LEU A 94 -6.18 -9.15 -1.82
N ARG A 95 -7.01 -9.35 -2.85
CA ARG A 95 -6.76 -10.33 -3.92
C ARG A 95 -5.78 -9.82 -4.98
N ASP A 96 -5.95 -8.58 -5.46
CA ASP A 96 -5.30 -8.13 -6.69
C ASP A 96 -4.26 -7.03 -6.47
N ALA A 97 -4.42 -6.19 -5.43
CA ALA A 97 -3.57 -5.03 -5.19
C ALA A 97 -2.49 -5.29 -4.15
N VAL A 98 -2.84 -5.89 -3.01
CA VAL A 98 -1.92 -6.17 -1.90
C VAL A 98 -0.75 -7.07 -2.31
N PRO A 99 -0.96 -8.20 -3.04
CA PRO A 99 0.16 -9.02 -3.51
C PRO A 99 1.10 -8.28 -4.47
N LEU A 100 0.60 -7.27 -5.16
CA LEU A 100 1.38 -6.45 -6.09
C LEU A 100 2.18 -5.36 -5.37
N PHE A 101 1.60 -4.71 -4.36
CA PHE A 101 2.21 -3.56 -3.68
C PHE A 101 3.09 -3.92 -2.48
N CYS A 102 2.75 -4.98 -1.75
CA CYS A 102 3.54 -5.43 -0.60
C CYS A 102 3.56 -6.97 -0.51
N PRO A 103 4.20 -7.67 -1.47
CA PRO A 103 4.20 -9.13 -1.55
C PRO A 103 4.70 -9.81 -0.26
N GLN A 104 5.70 -9.21 0.40
CA GLN A 104 6.26 -9.71 1.66
C GLN A 104 5.27 -9.73 2.83
N ASN A 105 4.27 -8.84 2.81
CA ASN A 105 3.30 -8.68 3.89
C ASN A 105 1.91 -9.24 3.53
N SER A 106 1.71 -9.67 2.28
CA SER A 106 0.39 -10.03 1.74
C SER A 106 -0.34 -11.10 2.55
N ALA A 107 0.34 -12.20 2.93
CA ALA A 107 -0.28 -13.27 3.70
C ALA A 107 -0.73 -12.78 5.09
N ARG A 108 0.14 -12.03 5.77
CA ARG A 108 -0.13 -11.52 7.11
C ARG A 108 -1.26 -10.48 7.11
N ILE A 109 -1.33 -9.63 6.09
CA ILE A 109 -2.45 -8.70 5.90
C ILE A 109 -3.75 -9.49 5.69
N GLN A 110 -3.77 -10.48 4.80
CA GLN A 110 -4.97 -11.29 4.55
C GLN A 110 -5.47 -12.01 5.81
N GLU A 111 -4.57 -12.56 6.63
CA GLU A 111 -4.90 -13.21 7.91
C GLU A 111 -5.63 -12.27 8.87
N LEU A 112 -5.21 -11.00 8.97
CA LEU A 112 -5.86 -10.01 9.84
C LEU A 112 -7.31 -9.75 9.43
N PHE A 113 -7.58 -9.67 8.12
CA PHE A 113 -8.93 -9.48 7.60
C PHE A 113 -9.79 -10.74 7.76
N GLN A 114 -9.21 -11.93 7.60
CA GLN A 114 -9.91 -13.20 7.85
C GLN A 114 -10.27 -13.37 9.33
N ALA A 115 -9.35 -13.07 10.25
CA ALA A 115 -9.58 -13.13 11.70
C ALA A 115 -10.64 -12.12 12.16
N SER A 116 -10.67 -10.94 11.55
CA SER A 116 -11.68 -9.91 11.83
C SER A 116 -13.07 -10.31 11.31
N GLY A 117 -13.14 -10.96 10.15
CA GLY A 117 -14.39 -11.47 9.58
C GLY A 117 -14.99 -12.66 10.33
N THR A 118 -14.17 -13.55 10.91
CA THR A 118 -14.66 -14.65 11.75
C THR A 118 -15.18 -14.17 13.10
N ALA A 119 -14.56 -13.13 13.69
CA ALA A 119 -15.06 -12.50 14.91
C ALA A 119 -16.41 -11.78 14.72
N ALA A 120 -16.66 -11.20 13.53
CA ALA A 120 -17.91 -10.55 13.20
C ALA A 120 -19.08 -11.53 12.92
N ARG A 121 -18.79 -12.77 12.48
CA ARG A 121 -19.79 -13.82 12.21
C ARG A 121 -20.30 -14.58 13.44
N GLN A 122 -19.68 -14.37 14.60
CA GLN A 122 -20.05 -15.02 15.86
C GLN A 122 -20.95 -14.13 16.76
N ARG A 123 -21.48 -13.04 16.22
CA ARG A 123 -22.51 -12.20 16.83
C ARG A 123 -23.76 -12.19 15.95
#